data_AF-X1CLA2-F1
#
_entry.id   AF-X1CLA2-F1
#
_cell.length_a   1.000
_cell.length_b   1.000
_cell.length_c   1.000
_cell.angle_alpha   90.00
_cell.angle_beta   90.00
_cell.angle_gamma   90.00
#
_symmetry.space_group_name_H-M   'P 1'
#
loop_
_entity.id
_entity.type
_entity.pdbx_description
1 polymer ?
#
loop_
_entity_poly.entity_id
_entity_poly.type
_entity_poly.pdbx_seq_one_letter_code
_entity_poly.pdbx_strand_id
1 'polypeptide(L)'
;MGLSKEQTSNIEQVLKTSLRRKFESYNPEPASMPFHTRLLGKDRLALYSFIHSLSTNFGTAIFEPVAVIIAKNNFKNAKAHTKSGQLISEQ
;
A
#
# COMPACT_ATOMS: atom_id res chain seq x y z
N MET A 1 12.87 -22.30 -1.55
CA MET A 1 13.37 -21.04 -0.96
C MET A 1 12.24 -20.41 -0.17
N GLY A 2 12.40 -20.28 1.15
CA GLY A 2 11.45 -19.59 2.02
C GLY A 2 12.03 -18.28 2.50
N LEU A 3 11.16 -17.31 2.82
CA LEU A 3 11.56 -16.08 3.48
C LEU A 3 12.16 -16.40 4.86
N SER A 4 13.19 -15.66 5.27
CA SER A 4 13.74 -15.78 6.62
C SER A 4 12.70 -15.30 7.65
N LYS A 5 12.83 -15.76 8.90
CA LYS A 5 11.94 -15.30 9.98
C LYS A 5 11.98 -13.77 10.16
N GLU A 6 13.15 -13.18 9.97
CA GLU A 6 13.34 -11.73 10.02
C GLU A 6 12.64 -11.02 8.86
N GLN A 7 12.72 -11.55 7.63
CA GLN A 7 12.00 -11.01 6.49
C GLN A 7 10.48 -11.06 6.72
N THR A 8 9.97 -12.19 7.21
CA THR A 8 8.54 -12.34 7.52
C THR A 8 8.09 -11.34 8.59
N SER A 9 8.88 -11.14 9.65
CA SER A 9 8.57 -10.17 10.71
C SER A 9 8.58 -8.73 10.18
N ASN A 10 9.56 -8.38 9.34
CA ASN A 10 9.64 -7.06 8.71
C ASN A 10 8.47 -6.81 7.76
N ILE A 11 8.08 -7.81 6.97
CA ILE A 11 6.91 -7.74 6.10
C ILE A 11 5.64 -7.55 6.94
N GLU A 12 5.46 -8.33 8.00
CA GLU A 12 4.31 -8.20 8.90
C GLU A 12 4.23 -6.78 9.50
N GLN A 13 5.36 -6.22 9.90
CA GLN A 13 5.41 -4.86 10.44
C GLN A 13 5.05 -3.81 9.39
N VAL A 14 5.50 -3.97 8.14
CA VAL A 14 5.10 -3.11 7.03
C VAL A 14 3.59 -3.19 6.77
N LEU A 15 3.00 -4.40 6.79
CA LEU A 15 1.56 -4.57 6.62
C LEU A 15 0.77 -3.90 7.75
N LYS A 16 1.18 -4.12 9.01
CA LYS A 16 0.57 -3.50 10.19
C LYS A 16 0.63 -1.97 10.12
N THR A 17 1.79 -1.43 9.78
CA THR A 17 2.01 0.02 9.68
C THR A 17 1.18 0.62 8.55
N SER A 18 1.11 -0.06 7.40
CA SER A 18 0.32 0.38 6.24
C SER A 18 -1.18 0.41 6.56
N LEU A 19 -1.68 -0.61 7.27
CA LEU A 19 -3.07 -0.65 7.76
C LEU A 19 -3.34 0.50 8.74
N ARG A 20 -2.52 0.66 9.78
CA ARG A 20 -2.68 1.72 10.79
C ARG A 20 -2.70 3.11 10.15
N ARG A 21 -1.73 3.40 9.29
CA ARG A 21 -1.68 4.67 8.56
C ARG A 21 -2.94 4.87 7.72
N LYS A 22 -3.47 3.82 7.09
CA LYS A 22 -4.71 3.91 6.33
C LYS A 22 -5.92 4.22 7.19
N PHE A 23 -6.02 3.62 8.37
CA PHE A 23 -7.08 3.94 9.34
C PHE A 23 -6.98 5.38 9.85
N GLU A 24 -5.77 5.86 10.15
CA GLU A 24 -5.52 7.22 10.64
C GLU A 24 -5.77 8.28 9.57
N SER A 25 -5.34 8.03 8.33
CA SER A 25 -5.44 8.98 7.22
C SER A 25 -6.70 8.79 6.37
N TYR A 26 -7.66 7.95 6.81
CA TYR A 26 -8.87 7.71 6.03
C TYR A 26 -9.75 8.95 6.08
N ASN A 27 -9.68 9.76 5.03
CA ASN A 27 -10.65 10.80 4.77
C ASN A 27 -11.64 10.26 3.74
N PRO A 28 -12.91 9.98 4.10
CA PRO A 28 -13.92 9.61 3.11
C PRO A 28 -13.99 10.74 2.09
N GLU A 29 -13.85 10.42 0.81
CA GLU A 29 -13.89 11.46 -0.22
C GLU A 29 -15.20 12.25 -0.11
N PRO A 30 -15.16 13.60 -0.16
CA PRO A 30 -16.36 14.42 -0.27
C PRO A 30 -16.86 14.36 -1.72
N ALA A 31 -17.12 13.17 -2.22
CA ALA A 31 -17.79 12.97 -3.48
C ALA A 31 -19.28 12.99 -3.17
N SER A 32 -19.98 14.04 -3.59
CA SER A 32 -21.44 14.04 -3.68
C SER A 32 -21.85 12.85 -4.56
N MET A 33 -22.10 11.70 -3.94
CA MET A 33 -22.54 10.47 -4.59
C MET A 33 -24.00 10.22 -4.21
N PRO A 34 -24.95 11.04 -4.71
CA PRO A 34 -26.35 10.99 -4.28
C PRO A 34 -27.00 9.64 -4.60
N PHE A 35 -26.68 9.03 -5.74
CA PHE A 35 -27.19 7.71 -6.11
C PHE A 35 -26.67 6.60 -5.19
N HIS A 36 -25.36 6.52 -4.95
CA HIS A 36 -24.79 5.51 -4.06
C HIS A 36 -25.25 5.68 -2.62
N THR A 37 -25.35 6.94 -2.16
CA THR A 37 -25.92 7.26 -0.85
C THR A 37 -27.37 6.83 -0.73
N ARG A 38 -28.17 6.99 -1.80
CA ARG A 38 -29.58 6.58 -1.82
C ARG A 38 -29.75 5.06 -1.91
N LEU A 39 -28.85 4.37 -2.62
CA LEU A 39 -28.91 2.93 -2.82
C LEU A 39 -28.41 2.14 -1.60
N LEU A 40 -27.28 2.55 -1.01
CA LEU A 40 -26.58 1.81 0.04
C LEU A 40 -26.76 2.43 1.43
N GLY A 41 -27.13 3.70 1.51
CA GLY A 41 -27.07 4.48 2.75
C GLY A 41 -25.65 4.98 3.05
N LYS A 42 -25.55 5.97 3.93
CA LYS A 42 -24.28 6.65 4.26
C LYS A 42 -23.25 5.69 4.87
N ASP A 43 -23.66 4.83 5.79
CA ASP A 43 -22.76 3.95 6.53
C ASP A 43 -22.15 2.86 5.64
N ARG A 44 -22.97 2.25 4.77
CA ARG A 44 -22.49 1.21 3.84
C ARG A 44 -21.59 1.78 2.76
N LEU A 45 -21.86 3.01 2.32
CA LEU A 45 -20.99 3.71 1.37
C LEU A 45 -19.64 4.03 2.00
N ALA A 46 -19.61 4.49 3.26
CA ALA A 46 -18.36 4.74 3.98
C ALA A 46 -17.53 3.47 4.15
N LEU A 47 -18.16 2.34 4.48
CA LEU A 47 -17.49 1.04 4.57
C LEU A 47 -16.99 0.55 3.21
N TYR A 48 -17.80 0.69 2.15
CA TYR A 48 -17.40 0.34 0.79
C TYR A 48 -16.17 1.13 0.35
N SER A 49 -16.20 2.46 0.51
CA SER A 49 -15.07 3.33 0.15
C SER A 49 -13.84 3.00 0.98
N PHE A 50 -14.00 2.66 2.26
CA PHE A 50 -12.90 2.19 3.09
C PHE A 50 -12.28 0.89 2.56
N ILE A 51 -13.09 -0.14 2.31
CA ILE A 51 -12.63 -1.43 1.76
C ILE A 51 -11.97 -1.25 0.40
N HIS A 52 -12.57 -0.45 -0.49
CA HIS A 52 -12.01 -0.16 -1.81
C HIS A 52 -10.65 0.54 -1.71
N SER A 53 -10.55 1.55 -0.86
CA SER A 53 -9.31 2.29 -0.60
C SER A 53 -8.23 1.40 0.04
N LEU A 54 -8.63 0.38 0.80
CA LEU A 54 -7.76 -0.61 1.38
C LEU A 54 -7.26 -1.60 0.31
N SER A 55 -8.17 -2.13 -0.52
CA SER A 55 -7.82 -3.03 -1.63
C SER A 55 -6.84 -2.42 -2.62
N THR A 56 -7.00 -1.13 -2.98
CA THR A 56 -6.04 -0.43 -3.86
C THR A 56 -4.67 -0.26 -3.22
N ASN A 57 -4.62 0.05 -1.92
CA ASN A 57 -3.37 0.17 -1.15
C ASN A 57 -2.62 -1.19 -1.11
N PHE A 58 -3.33 -2.28 -0.85
CA PHE A 58 -2.75 -3.63 -0.87
C PHE A 58 -2.35 -4.09 -2.26
N GLY A 59 -3.14 -3.75 -3.28
CA GLY A 59 -2.91 -4.17 -4.66
C GLY A 59 -1.75 -3.46 -5.36
N THR A 60 -1.39 -2.24 -4.94
CA THR A 60 -0.37 -1.44 -5.65
C THR A 60 0.75 -0.94 -4.73
N ALA A 61 0.41 -0.34 -3.59
CA ALA A 61 1.39 0.35 -2.75
C ALA A 61 2.18 -0.57 -1.81
N ILE A 62 1.65 -1.76 -1.46
CA ILE A 62 2.33 -2.71 -0.55
C ILE A 62 3.39 -3.55 -1.27
N PHE A 63 3.26 -3.76 -2.58
CA PHE A 63 4.20 -4.60 -3.33
C PHE A 63 5.63 -4.06 -3.31
N GLU A 64 5.80 -2.74 -3.50
CA GLU A 64 7.10 -2.10 -3.52
C GLU A 64 7.88 -2.24 -2.19
N PRO A 65 7.34 -1.87 -1.01
CA PRO A 65 8.07 -2.03 0.25
C PRO A 65 8.35 -3.49 0.60
N VAL A 66 7.45 -4.42 0.25
CA VAL A 66 7.69 -5.86 0.43
C VAL A 66 8.81 -6.35 -0.48
N ALA A 67 8.81 -5.94 -1.76
CA ALA A 67 9.87 -6.28 -2.70
C ALA A 67 11.24 -5.79 -2.23
N VAL A 68 11.32 -4.57 -1.66
CA VAL A 68 12.56 -4.04 -1.08
C VAL A 68 13.08 -4.91 0.07
N ILE A 69 12.21 -5.39 0.97
CA ILE A 69 12.61 -6.26 2.08
C ILE A 69 13.17 -7.60 1.57
N ILE A 70 12.55 -8.15 0.52
CA ILE A 70 13.02 -9.40 -0.10
C ILE A 70 14.36 -9.18 -0.81
N ALA A 71 14.50 -8.07 -1.53
CA ALA A 71 15.68 -7.73 -2.33
C ALA A 71 16.90 -7.35 -1.48
N LYS A 72 16.71 -6.65 -0.35
CA LYS A 72 17.81 -6.22 0.53
C LYS A 72 18.75 -7.35 0.99
N ASN A 73 18.23 -8.58 1.08
CA ASN A 73 19.03 -9.72 1.48
C ASN A 73 19.92 -10.28 0.35
N ASN A 74 19.51 -10.07 -0.90
CA ASN A 74 20.18 -10.66 -2.07
C ASN A 74 20.99 -9.64 -2.88
N PHE A 75 20.67 -8.34 -2.76
CA PHE A 75 21.24 -7.28 -3.57
C PHE A 75 21.81 -6.16 -2.69
N LYS A 76 22.96 -5.61 -3.11
CA LYS A 76 23.61 -4.47 -2.42
C LYS A 76 22.74 -3.21 -2.40
N ASN A 77 21.84 -3.07 -3.37
CA ASN A 77 20.99 -1.89 -3.52
C ASN A 77 19.54 -2.33 -3.73
N ALA A 78 18.67 -1.94 -2.81
CA ALA A 78 17.23 -2.16 -2.87
C ALA A 78 16.54 -0.95 -2.24
N LYS A 79 15.96 -0.10 -3.10
CA LYS A 79 15.37 1.20 -2.72
C LYS A 79 13.95 1.30 -3.30
N ALA A 80 13.05 1.87 -2.51
CA ALA A 80 11.72 2.26 -2.96
C ALA A 80 11.74 3.68 -3.55
N HIS A 81 10.74 4.01 -4.37
CA HIS A 81 10.52 5.31 -4.98
C HIS A 81 11.71 5.85 -5.76
N THR A 82 12.37 4.98 -6.54
CA THR A 82 13.42 5.43 -7.45
C THR A 82 12.81 6.27 -8.57
N LYS A 83 13.31 7.49 -8.75
CA LYS A 83 12.95 8.31 -9.91
C LYS A 83 13.77 7.81 -11.09
N SER A 84 13.11 7.59 -12.24
CA SER A 84 13.83 7.24 -13.47
C SER A 84 14.84 8.34 -13.78
N GLY A 85 16.11 7.98 -13.90
CA GLY A 85 17.14 8.88 -14.39
C GLY A 85 16.83 9.30 -15.83
N GLN A 86 17.33 10.47 -16.24
CA GLN A 86 17.26 10.93 -17.62
C GLN A 86 18.29 10.21 -18.53
N LEU A 87 19.25 9.51 -17.93
CA LEU A 87 20.35 8.85 -18.60
C LEU A 87 20.33 7.36 -18.26
N ILE A 88 20.61 6.53 -19.27
CA ILE A 88 20.57 5.06 -19.18
C ILE A 88 21.91 4.47 -18.71
N SER A 89 22.93 5.31 -18.47
CA SER A 89 24.28 4.91 -18.03
C SER A 89 24.82 5.86 -16.98
N GLU A 90 25.42 5.31 -15.93
CA GLU A 90 26.40 6.00 -15.08
C GLU A 90 27.77 5.99 -15.78
N GLN A 91 28.57 7.06 -15.60
CA GLN A 91 29.98 7.12 -16.02
C GLN A 91 30.88 6.41 -15.02
#